data_AF-A0A497FVX1-F1
#
_entry.id   AF-A0A497FVX1-F1
#
_cell.length_a   1.000
_cell.length_b   1.000
_cell.length_c   1.000
_cell.angle_alpha   90.00
_cell.angle_beta   90.00
_cell.angle_gamma   90.00
#
_symmetry.space_group_name_H-M   'P 1'
#
loop_
_entity.id
_entity.type
_entity.pdbx_description
1 polymer ?
#
loop_
_entity_poly.entity_id
_entity_poly.type
_entity_poly.pdbx_seq_one_letter_code
_entity_poly.pdbx_strand_id
1 'polypeptide(L)'
;MRLGVVFELKSLGFWGVGRESFEADAVTCRQKLPTGVEVLGIRGAYVKGLLRNKAYLIAPLLEKVKALSSPVSTTCYTKKTCGRCAVCKVFGYSGSALSPLAVSDFYSVKAENTQEIYRIELEKALLTKPELFEKPPIVYVTRVKIHDLSQRAAEGGLYTYEHVSPGALFYGEIRLREKLLDKISYSEACLLVLLSLASLKYFYAGRRTRIYPSIVGYEPSELMKHDLIKIILDKLKR
;
A
#
# COMPACT_ATOMS: atom_id res chain seq x y z
N MET A 1 -1.63 2.11 -16.64
CA MET A 1 -0.62 2.80 -15.83
C MET A 1 0.08 1.76 -14.99
N ARG A 2 1.41 1.75 -14.97
CA ARG A 2 2.25 0.96 -14.07
C ARG A 2 3.09 1.93 -13.26
N LEU A 3 3.11 1.77 -11.95
CA LEU A 3 3.92 2.58 -11.03
C LEU A 3 4.86 1.64 -10.27
N GLY A 4 6.16 1.93 -10.27
CA GLY A 4 7.12 1.37 -9.32
C GLY A 4 7.08 2.21 -8.05
N VAL A 5 6.60 1.65 -6.94
CA VAL A 5 6.32 2.38 -5.71
C VAL A 5 7.22 1.87 -4.59
N VAL A 6 7.83 2.78 -3.85
CA VAL A 6 8.57 2.47 -2.63
C VAL A 6 7.90 3.09 -1.42
N PHE A 7 7.66 2.28 -0.40
CA PHE A 7 7.25 2.74 0.92
C PHE A 7 8.46 2.79 1.84
N GLU A 8 8.77 3.98 2.35
CA GLU A 8 9.70 4.15 3.46
C GLU A 8 8.94 4.18 4.79
N LEU A 9 9.36 3.37 5.75
CA LEU A 9 8.81 3.40 7.09
C LEU A 9 9.37 4.58 7.88
N LYS A 10 8.51 5.50 8.35
CA LYS A 10 8.91 6.62 9.24
C LYS A 10 8.68 6.32 10.73
N SER A 11 8.10 5.17 11.04
CA SER A 11 7.91 4.67 12.39
C SER A 11 7.95 3.15 12.37
N LEU A 12 7.84 2.52 13.54
CA LEU A 12 7.77 1.07 13.66
C LEU A 12 6.67 0.48 12.75
N GLY A 13 7.07 -0.49 11.93
CA GLY A 13 6.22 -1.21 10.98
C GLY A 13 5.49 -2.37 11.65
N PHE A 14 4.17 -2.47 11.49
CA PHE A 14 3.41 -3.67 11.87
C PHE A 14 2.16 -3.85 11.02
N TRP A 15 2.08 -5.00 10.36
CA TRP A 15 0.96 -5.46 9.54
C TRP A 15 0.74 -6.97 9.72
N GLY A 16 0.82 -7.40 10.98
CA GLY A 16 0.95 -8.80 11.33
C GLY A 16 -0.21 -9.69 10.92
N VAL A 17 0.17 -10.92 10.59
CA VAL A 17 -0.68 -12.10 10.56
C VAL A 17 -0.67 -12.69 11.99
N GLY A 18 -1.54 -13.63 12.35
CA GLY A 18 -1.53 -14.24 13.71
C GLY A 18 -0.19 -14.89 14.09
N ARG A 19 -0.13 -15.58 15.23
CA ARG A 19 1.10 -16.23 15.75
C ARG A 19 1.73 -17.17 14.71
N GLU A 20 2.91 -16.83 14.18
CA GLU A 20 3.76 -17.75 13.40
C GLU A 20 4.97 -18.25 14.21
N SER A 21 5.33 -17.60 15.32
CA SER A 21 6.49 -17.94 16.17
C SER A 21 6.13 -17.93 17.65
N PHE A 22 6.89 -18.66 18.48
CA PHE A 22 6.72 -18.68 19.94
C PHE A 22 7.28 -17.44 20.67
N GLU A 23 8.17 -16.67 20.03
CA GLU A 23 8.89 -15.56 20.67
C GLU A 23 8.11 -14.24 20.72
N ALA A 24 7.20 -14.03 19.77
CA ALA A 24 6.33 -12.85 19.71
C ALA A 24 4.86 -13.26 19.60
N ASP A 25 3.99 -12.54 20.32
CA ASP A 25 2.55 -12.78 20.29
C ASP A 25 1.92 -12.43 18.94
N ALA A 26 2.53 -11.50 18.20
CA ALA A 26 2.25 -11.32 16.79
C ALA A 26 3.50 -10.92 16.02
N VAL A 27 3.65 -11.52 14.83
CA VAL A 27 4.78 -11.31 13.93
C VAL A 27 4.39 -10.48 12.72
N THR A 28 5.38 -9.92 12.03
CA THR A 28 5.16 -9.27 10.74
C THR A 28 5.07 -10.32 9.62
N CYS A 29 4.44 -9.95 8.49
CA CYS A 29 4.23 -10.90 7.39
C CYS A 29 5.55 -11.21 6.68
N ARG A 30 5.94 -12.49 6.69
CA ARG A 30 7.01 -13.05 5.87
C ARG A 30 6.44 -13.59 4.56
N GLN A 31 7.23 -13.49 3.50
CA GLN A 31 6.90 -13.99 2.19
C GLN A 31 8.04 -14.83 1.68
N LYS A 32 7.73 -16.05 1.24
CA LYS A 32 8.70 -16.93 0.61
C LYS A 32 8.79 -16.58 -0.87
N LEU A 33 9.97 -16.13 -1.29
CA LEU A 33 10.27 -15.91 -2.70
C LEU A 33 10.24 -17.24 -3.46
N PRO A 34 10.03 -17.24 -4.78
CA PRO A 34 10.11 -18.45 -5.61
C PRO A 34 11.44 -19.21 -5.47
N THR A 35 12.52 -18.48 -5.16
CA THR A 35 13.86 -19.02 -4.90
C THR A 35 13.99 -19.72 -3.54
N GLY A 36 12.96 -19.68 -2.70
CA GLY A 36 12.94 -20.26 -1.36
C GLY A 36 13.39 -19.31 -0.24
N VAL A 37 13.94 -18.14 -0.58
CA VAL A 37 14.36 -17.13 0.39
C VAL A 37 13.14 -16.48 1.04
N GLU A 38 13.12 -16.37 2.36
CA GLU A 38 12.09 -15.60 3.07
C GLU A 38 12.50 -14.14 3.22
N VAL A 39 11.57 -13.25 2.88
CA VAL A 39 11.71 -11.81 3.02
C VAL A 39 10.50 -11.21 3.71
N LEU A 40 10.71 -10.09 4.41
CA LEU A 40 9.59 -9.34 4.97
C LEU A 40 8.84 -8.62 3.85
N GLY A 41 7.52 -8.65 3.92
CA GLY A 41 6.68 -8.02 2.90
C GLY A 41 5.33 -7.56 3.42
N ILE A 42 4.75 -6.59 2.70
CA ILE A 42 3.41 -6.08 2.93
C ILE A 42 2.51 -6.65 1.83
N ARG A 43 1.41 -7.31 2.21
CA ARG A 43 0.49 -7.92 1.25
C ARG A 43 -0.16 -6.87 0.34
N GLY A 44 -0.19 -7.12 -0.96
CA GLY A 44 -0.77 -6.24 -1.97
C GLY A 44 -2.27 -6.04 -1.77
N ALA A 45 -2.99 -7.07 -1.32
CA ALA A 45 -4.39 -6.95 -0.93
C ALA A 45 -4.60 -5.92 0.21
N TYR A 46 -3.69 -5.89 1.18
CA TYR A 46 -3.72 -4.93 2.26
C TYR A 46 -3.38 -3.52 1.76
N VAL A 47 -2.34 -3.35 0.94
CA VAL A 47 -1.99 -2.04 0.33
C VAL A 47 -3.13 -1.53 -0.55
N LYS A 48 -3.75 -2.39 -1.36
CA LYS A 48 -4.93 -2.06 -2.16
C LYS A 48 -6.10 -1.61 -1.28
N GLY A 49 -6.32 -2.26 -0.14
CA GLY A 49 -7.30 -1.86 0.86
C GLY A 49 -6.99 -0.48 1.47
N LEU A 50 -5.72 -0.20 1.79
CA LEU A 50 -5.30 1.13 2.26
C LEU A 50 -5.61 2.20 1.22
N LEU A 51 -5.18 2.00 -0.02
CA LEU A 51 -5.43 2.92 -1.12
C LEU A 51 -6.93 3.14 -1.35
N ARG A 52 -7.72 2.05 -1.32
CA ARG A 52 -9.19 2.13 -1.46
C ARG A 52 -9.83 2.96 -0.35
N ASN A 53 -9.41 2.75 0.89
CA ASN A 53 -9.91 3.54 2.03
C ASN A 53 -9.61 5.03 1.84
N LYS A 54 -8.44 5.37 1.29
CA LYS A 54 -8.11 6.78 0.98
C LYS A 54 -8.88 7.31 -0.21
N ALA A 55 -9.09 6.50 -1.23
CA ALA A 55 -9.94 6.86 -2.36
C ALA A 55 -11.36 7.26 -1.92
N TYR A 56 -11.96 6.55 -0.94
CA TYR A 56 -13.26 6.93 -0.39
C TYR A 56 -13.26 8.30 0.31
N LEU A 57 -12.15 8.68 0.96
CA LEU A 57 -12.02 10.00 1.59
C LEU A 57 -11.78 11.12 0.57
N ILE A 58 -11.03 10.84 -0.49
CA ILE A 58 -10.58 11.84 -1.47
C ILE A 58 -11.60 12.04 -2.60
N ALA A 59 -12.27 10.98 -3.05
CA ALA A 59 -13.19 11.06 -4.19
C ALA A 59 -14.28 12.13 -4.05
N PRO A 60 -14.95 12.31 -2.89
CA PRO A 60 -15.93 13.39 -2.73
C PRO A 60 -15.32 14.80 -2.88
N LEU A 61 -14.05 14.97 -2.51
CA LEU A 61 -13.34 16.25 -2.68
C LEU A 61 -13.04 16.50 -4.16
N LEU A 62 -12.64 15.46 -4.89
CA LEU A 62 -12.38 15.55 -6.33
C LEU A 62 -13.63 15.83 -7.15
N GLU A 63 -14.75 15.23 -6.78
CA GLU A 63 -16.05 15.52 -7.38
C GLU A 63 -16.44 17.00 -7.16
N LYS A 64 -16.27 17.52 -5.94
CA LYS A 64 -16.56 18.93 -5.62
C LYS A 64 -15.72 19.92 -6.43
N VAL A 65 -14.45 19.62 -6.68
CA VAL A 65 -13.56 20.47 -7.50
C VAL A 65 -13.65 20.15 -9.00
N LYS A 66 -14.61 19.32 -9.42
CA LYS A 66 -14.84 18.91 -10.82
C LYS A 66 -13.62 18.23 -11.46
N ALA A 67 -12.72 17.66 -10.66
CA ALA A 67 -11.61 16.83 -11.13
C ALA A 67 -12.01 15.36 -11.33
N LEU A 68 -13.24 15.00 -10.92
CA LEU A 68 -13.85 13.70 -11.11
C LEU A 68 -15.30 13.88 -11.55
N SER A 69 -15.62 13.45 -12.76
CA SER A 69 -16.97 13.52 -13.35
C SER A 69 -17.81 12.30 -13.00
N SER A 70 -17.16 11.20 -12.60
CA SER A 70 -17.81 9.95 -12.21
C SER A 70 -18.47 10.08 -10.83
N PRO A 71 -19.67 9.50 -10.65
CA PRO A 71 -20.43 9.66 -9.41
C PRO A 71 -19.69 9.07 -8.20
N VAL A 72 -19.74 9.77 -7.07
CA VAL A 72 -19.24 9.27 -5.79
C VAL A 72 -20.40 8.90 -4.87
N SER A 73 -20.25 7.80 -4.14
CA SER A 73 -21.27 7.34 -3.19
C SER A 73 -20.73 7.46 -1.78
N THR A 74 -21.37 8.29 -0.95
CA THR A 74 -21.01 8.53 0.46
C THR A 74 -21.31 7.34 1.37
N THR A 75 -22.22 6.46 0.96
CA THR A 75 -22.59 5.24 1.69
C THR A 75 -21.77 4.02 1.28
N CYS A 76 -20.90 4.16 0.27
CA CYS A 76 -20.02 3.11 -0.20
C CYS A 76 -18.72 3.08 0.61
N TYR A 77 -18.35 1.90 1.11
CA TYR A 77 -17.11 1.71 1.86
C TYR A 77 -16.56 0.29 1.65
N THR A 78 -15.41 -0.02 2.25
CA THR A 78 -14.66 -1.24 1.95
C THR A 78 -15.41 -2.55 2.24
N LYS A 79 -16.37 -2.57 3.18
CA LYS A 79 -17.20 -3.76 3.45
C LYS A 79 -18.54 -3.78 2.71
N LYS A 80 -18.98 -2.65 2.14
CA LYS A 80 -20.25 -2.53 1.41
C LYS A 80 -20.04 -1.68 0.16
N THR A 81 -19.79 -2.36 -0.94
CA THR A 81 -19.43 -1.75 -2.22
C THR A 81 -20.65 -1.63 -3.13
N CYS A 82 -20.85 -0.46 -3.76
CA CYS A 82 -22.06 -0.19 -4.54
C CYS A 82 -21.94 -0.50 -6.04
N GLY A 83 -20.73 -0.84 -6.52
CA GLY A 83 -20.42 -1.17 -7.92
C GLY A 83 -20.46 0.00 -8.91
N ARG A 84 -21.14 1.10 -8.58
CA ARG A 84 -21.44 2.19 -9.53
C ARG A 84 -20.54 3.42 -9.38
N CYS A 85 -19.95 3.63 -8.18
CA CYS A 85 -19.15 4.82 -7.91
C CYS A 85 -17.74 4.73 -8.51
N ALA A 86 -17.09 5.88 -8.68
CA ALA A 86 -15.72 5.98 -9.18
C ALA A 86 -14.72 5.05 -8.45
N VAL A 87 -14.81 4.98 -7.12
CA VAL A 87 -13.94 4.09 -6.32
C VAL A 87 -14.17 2.62 -6.66
N CYS A 88 -15.42 2.17 -6.81
CA CYS A 88 -15.70 0.79 -7.22
C CYS A 88 -15.24 0.49 -8.64
N LYS A 89 -15.40 1.45 -9.56
CA LYS A 89 -14.96 1.34 -10.95
C LYS A 89 -13.44 1.24 -11.08
N VAL A 90 -12.67 1.83 -10.17
CA VAL A 90 -11.19 1.74 -10.17
C VAL A 90 -10.68 0.54 -9.36
N PHE A 91 -11.18 0.37 -8.13
CA PHE A 91 -10.66 -0.62 -7.17
C PHE A 91 -11.36 -1.99 -7.24
N GLY A 92 -12.40 -2.13 -8.06
CA GLY A 92 -13.27 -3.31 -8.10
C GLY A 92 -14.29 -3.36 -6.96
N TYR A 93 -15.25 -4.28 -7.04
CA TYR A 93 -16.32 -4.45 -6.05
C TYR A 93 -16.70 -5.93 -5.92
N SER A 94 -17.39 -6.29 -4.83
CA SER A 94 -17.81 -7.69 -4.65
C SER A 94 -18.76 -8.11 -5.77
N GLY A 95 -18.49 -9.24 -6.42
CA GLY A 95 -19.24 -9.71 -7.59
C GLY A 95 -18.73 -9.20 -8.94
N SER A 96 -17.71 -8.33 -8.98
CA SER A 96 -17.03 -8.00 -10.25
C SER A 96 -16.06 -9.12 -10.64
N ALA A 97 -16.02 -9.49 -11.93
CA ALA A 97 -15.15 -10.56 -12.43
C ALA A 97 -13.65 -10.25 -12.26
N LEU A 98 -13.24 -9.02 -12.59
CA LEU A 98 -11.85 -8.59 -12.49
C LEU A 98 -11.76 -7.15 -11.98
N SER A 99 -10.75 -6.87 -11.16
CA SER A 99 -10.48 -5.52 -10.68
C SER A 99 -9.54 -4.77 -11.61
N PRO A 100 -9.84 -3.51 -11.99
CA PRO A 100 -8.98 -2.74 -12.89
C PRO A 100 -7.63 -2.37 -12.28
N LEU A 101 -7.58 -2.20 -10.95
CA LEU A 101 -6.37 -1.92 -10.20
C LEU A 101 -5.77 -3.20 -9.61
N ALA A 102 -4.58 -3.57 -10.05
CA ALA A 102 -3.75 -4.59 -9.44
C ALA A 102 -2.65 -3.92 -8.59
N VAL A 103 -2.37 -4.49 -7.43
CA VAL A 103 -1.32 -4.05 -6.51
C VAL A 103 -0.55 -5.30 -6.11
N SER A 104 0.75 -5.32 -6.41
CA SER A 104 1.60 -6.44 -6.01
C SER A 104 1.79 -6.45 -4.49
N ASP A 105 2.33 -7.55 -3.99
CA ASP A 105 2.97 -7.53 -2.69
C ASP A 105 4.18 -6.58 -2.72
N PHE A 106 4.50 -6.01 -1.57
CA PHE A 106 5.59 -5.07 -1.38
C PHE A 106 6.69 -5.77 -0.60
N TYR A 107 7.89 -5.85 -1.16
CA TYR A 107 9.01 -6.62 -0.63
C TYR A 107 10.09 -5.70 -0.09
N SER A 108 10.73 -6.08 1.01
CA SER A 108 11.84 -5.28 1.56
C SER A 108 13.03 -5.25 0.62
N VAL A 109 13.59 -4.06 0.37
CA VAL A 109 14.66 -3.82 -0.60
C VAL A 109 15.61 -2.72 -0.11
N LYS A 110 16.83 -2.72 -0.63
CA LYS A 110 17.73 -1.58 -0.46
C LYS A 110 17.38 -0.45 -1.43
N ALA A 111 17.80 0.78 -1.09
CA ALA A 111 17.48 1.97 -1.88
C ALA A 111 18.04 1.87 -3.31
N GLU A 112 19.29 1.44 -3.44
CA GLU A 112 20.04 1.27 -4.69
C GLU A 112 19.39 0.29 -5.67
N ASN A 113 18.67 -0.72 -5.16
CA ASN A 113 18.09 -1.77 -5.97
C ASN A 113 16.75 -1.35 -6.63
N THR A 114 16.11 -0.31 -6.13
CA THR A 114 14.72 0.03 -6.51
C THR A 114 14.56 0.38 -7.99
N GLN A 115 15.52 1.08 -8.58
CA GLN A 115 15.51 1.44 -10.01
C GLN A 115 15.72 0.21 -10.89
N GLU A 116 16.60 -0.70 -10.49
CA GLU A 116 16.84 -1.93 -11.22
C GLU A 116 15.61 -2.83 -11.23
N ILE A 117 14.98 -3.03 -10.06
CA ILE A 117 13.74 -3.83 -9.93
C ILE A 117 12.64 -3.26 -10.84
N TYR A 118 12.48 -1.94 -10.89
CA TYR A 118 11.50 -1.32 -11.77
C TYR A 118 11.78 -1.61 -13.25
N ARG A 119 13.03 -1.52 -13.70
CA ARG A 119 13.41 -1.78 -15.10
C ARG A 119 13.15 -3.22 -15.53
N ILE A 120 13.47 -4.20 -14.68
CA ILE A 120 13.31 -5.62 -15.01
C ILE A 120 11.90 -6.17 -14.72
N GLU A 121 11.05 -5.38 -14.05
CA GLU A 121 9.76 -5.76 -13.46
C GLU A 121 9.87 -6.65 -12.22
N LEU A 122 9.00 -6.37 -11.24
CA LEU A 122 8.98 -7.06 -9.95
C LEU A 122 8.91 -8.59 -10.08
N GLU A 123 7.99 -9.11 -10.90
CA GLU A 123 7.80 -10.57 -11.04
C GLU A 123 9.07 -11.26 -11.54
N LYS A 124 9.79 -10.67 -12.50
CA LYS A 124 11.06 -11.21 -12.99
C LYS A 124 12.17 -11.03 -11.96
N ALA A 125 12.22 -9.90 -11.25
CA ALA A 125 13.18 -9.66 -10.18
C ALA A 125 13.10 -10.74 -9.08
N LEU A 126 11.88 -11.08 -8.65
CA LEU A 126 11.63 -12.11 -7.62
C LEU A 126 12.11 -13.50 -8.04
N LEU A 127 12.10 -13.79 -9.34
CA LEU A 127 12.51 -15.09 -9.90
C LEU A 127 14.02 -15.16 -10.17
N THR A 128 14.60 -14.08 -10.69
CA THR A 128 15.94 -14.10 -11.30
C THR A 128 17.01 -13.39 -10.47
N LYS A 129 16.62 -12.50 -9.55
CA LYS A 129 17.53 -11.66 -8.77
C LYS A 129 17.11 -11.53 -7.30
N PRO A 130 17.08 -12.64 -6.53
CA PRO A 130 16.69 -12.61 -5.12
C PRO A 130 17.60 -11.72 -4.26
N GLU A 131 18.84 -11.47 -4.67
CA GLU A 131 19.81 -10.59 -4.01
C GLU A 131 19.40 -9.11 -3.97
N LEU A 132 18.42 -8.70 -4.79
CA LEU A 132 17.89 -7.35 -4.77
C LEU A 132 16.98 -7.06 -3.56
N PHE A 133 16.53 -8.12 -2.87
CA PHE A 133 15.67 -8.04 -1.71
C PHE A 133 16.47 -8.25 -0.43
N GLU A 134 16.04 -7.62 0.65
CA GLU A 134 16.77 -7.68 1.93
C GLU A 134 15.87 -8.08 3.10
N LYS A 135 16.52 -8.40 4.22
CA LYS A 135 15.87 -8.57 5.51
C LYS A 135 16.11 -7.30 6.33
N PRO A 136 15.09 -6.44 6.50
CA PRO A 136 15.26 -5.22 7.26
C PRO A 136 15.40 -5.56 8.75
N PRO A 137 16.04 -4.69 9.56
CA PRO A 137 16.17 -4.93 10.99
C PRO A 137 14.81 -5.00 11.68
N ILE A 138 14.63 -6.01 12.53
CA ILE A 138 13.42 -6.21 13.35
C ILE A 138 13.68 -5.80 14.80
N VAL A 139 12.64 -5.31 15.46
CA VAL A 139 12.66 -4.91 16.88
C VAL A 139 11.45 -5.52 17.57
N TYR A 140 11.66 -6.06 18.76
CA TYR A 140 10.57 -6.58 19.60
C TYR A 140 10.14 -5.50 20.59
N VAL A 141 8.85 -5.18 20.59
CA VAL A 141 8.27 -4.20 21.52
C VAL A 141 7.26 -4.89 22.40
N THR A 142 7.59 -5.01 23.67
CA THR A 142 6.68 -5.48 24.71
C THR A 142 5.79 -4.35 25.17
N ARG A 143 4.49 -4.61 25.24
CA ARG A 143 3.49 -3.68 25.76
C ARG A 143 2.79 -4.31 26.95
N VAL A 144 2.49 -3.46 27.92
CA VAL A 144 1.73 -3.79 29.11
C VAL A 144 0.45 -2.98 29.09
N LYS A 145 -0.70 -3.64 29.17
CA LYS A 145 -1.97 -2.97 29.44
C LYS A 145 -1.99 -2.61 30.93
N ILE A 146 -2.21 -1.33 31.23
CA ILE A 146 -2.42 -0.85 32.59
C ILE A 146 -3.93 -0.84 32.86
N HIS A 147 -4.35 -1.32 34.01
CA HIS A 147 -5.73 -1.28 34.46
C HIS A 147 -6.03 0.10 35.05
N ASP A 148 -6.97 0.83 34.46
CA ASP A 148 -7.18 2.26 34.76
C ASP A 148 -7.48 2.54 36.25
N LEU A 149 -8.25 1.66 36.90
CA LEU A 149 -8.63 1.86 38.31
C LEU A 149 -7.51 1.51 39.30
N SER A 150 -6.75 0.44 39.03
CA SER A 150 -5.74 -0.05 39.98
C SER A 150 -4.33 0.46 39.66
N GLN A 151 -4.14 1.06 38.49
CA GLN A 151 -2.85 1.49 37.92
C GLN A 151 -1.79 0.37 37.88
N ARG A 152 -2.23 -0.89 37.94
CA ARG A 152 -1.38 -2.08 37.88
C ARG A 152 -1.42 -2.68 36.48
N ALA A 153 -0.43 -3.50 36.16
CA ALA A 153 -0.47 -4.33 34.97
C ALA A 153 -1.74 -5.20 34.99
N ALA A 154 -2.51 -5.15 33.90
CA ALA A 154 -3.68 -6.00 33.72
C ALA A 154 -3.23 -7.44 33.48
N GLU A 155 -3.87 -8.39 34.15
CA GLU A 155 -3.64 -9.82 33.92
C GLU A 155 -3.90 -10.18 32.46
N GLY A 156 -3.00 -10.98 31.85
CA GLY A 156 -3.02 -11.29 30.42
C GLY A 156 -2.77 -10.08 29.49
N GLY A 157 -2.43 -8.91 30.05
CA GLY A 157 -2.20 -7.66 29.32
C GLY A 157 -0.76 -7.44 28.85
N LEU A 158 0.13 -8.41 29.05
CA LEU A 158 1.50 -8.41 28.56
C LEU A 158 1.54 -9.05 27.18
N TYR A 159 2.02 -8.33 26.18
CA TYR A 159 2.17 -8.86 24.83
C TYR A 159 3.36 -8.25 24.10
N THR A 160 4.03 -9.06 23.27
CA THR A 160 5.19 -8.64 22.48
C THR A 160 4.86 -8.66 20.99
N TYR A 161 5.15 -7.55 20.31
CA TYR A 161 5.06 -7.44 18.86
C TYR A 161 6.45 -7.40 18.22
N GLU A 162 6.63 -8.20 17.18
CA GLU A 162 7.71 -7.99 16.23
C GLU A 162 7.37 -6.77 15.36
N HIS A 163 8.29 -5.84 15.23
CA HIS A 163 8.16 -4.65 14.42
C HIS A 163 9.31 -4.55 13.41
N VAL A 164 9.01 -4.01 12.23
CA VAL A 164 10.05 -3.59 11.30
C VAL A 164 10.58 -2.22 11.72
N SER A 165 11.90 -2.05 11.73
CA SER A 165 12.54 -0.79 12.12
C SER A 165 12.20 0.36 11.17
N PRO A 166 12.15 1.61 11.67
CA PRO A 166 12.08 2.79 10.81
C PRO A 166 13.24 2.84 9.81
N GLY A 167 13.03 3.46 8.66
CA GLY A 167 13.99 3.55 7.56
C GLY A 167 13.94 2.38 6.59
N ALA A 168 13.32 1.25 6.96
CA ALA A 168 13.13 0.12 6.05
C ALA A 168 12.31 0.53 4.82
N LEU A 169 12.70 0.00 3.65
CA LEU A 169 12.09 0.31 2.37
C LEU A 169 11.40 -0.93 1.81
N PHE A 170 10.20 -0.74 1.27
CA PHE A 170 9.43 -1.80 0.64
C PHE A 170 9.04 -1.39 -0.77
N TYR A 171 9.41 -2.19 -1.77
CA TYR A 171 9.09 -1.95 -3.17
C TYR A 171 7.93 -2.83 -3.63
N GLY A 172 6.98 -2.24 -4.35
CA GLY A 172 5.89 -2.93 -5.02
C GLY A 172 5.45 -2.19 -6.28
N GLU A 173 4.59 -2.82 -7.06
CA GLU A 173 4.04 -2.25 -8.30
C GLU A 173 2.52 -2.08 -8.22
N ILE A 174 2.05 -0.94 -8.72
CA ILE A 174 0.62 -0.65 -8.90
C ILE A 174 0.33 -0.59 -10.39
N ARG A 175 -0.58 -1.44 -10.87
CA ARG A 175 -0.96 -1.55 -12.29
C ARG A 175 -2.46 -1.25 -12.44
N LEU A 176 -2.79 -0.16 -13.10
CA LEU A 176 -4.15 0.19 -13.53
C LEU A 176 -4.35 -0.20 -15.00
N ARG A 177 -5.29 -1.11 -15.24
CA ARG A 177 -5.62 -1.64 -16.57
C ARG A 177 -6.78 -0.87 -17.17
N GLU A 178 -6.50 -0.05 -18.18
CA GLU A 178 -7.51 0.79 -18.84
C GLU A 178 -8.67 -0.01 -19.42
N LYS A 179 -8.38 -1.15 -20.08
CA LYS A 179 -9.39 -2.02 -20.69
C LYS A 179 -10.42 -2.60 -19.71
N LEU A 180 -10.15 -2.56 -18.41
CA LEU A 180 -11.05 -3.05 -17.37
C LEU A 180 -11.86 -1.93 -16.71
N LEU A 181 -11.56 -0.66 -17.01
CA LEU A 181 -12.31 0.47 -16.48
C LEU A 181 -13.70 0.54 -17.11
N ASP A 182 -14.71 0.70 -16.27
CA ASP A 182 -16.11 0.86 -16.70
C ASP A 182 -16.58 2.30 -16.44
N LYS A 183 -16.96 3.02 -17.51
CA LYS A 183 -17.60 4.34 -17.45
C LYS A 183 -16.89 5.34 -16.51
N ILE A 184 -15.56 5.35 -16.54
CA ILE A 184 -14.69 6.35 -15.90
C ILE A 184 -13.51 6.60 -16.84
N SER A 185 -13.09 7.85 -16.97
CA SER A 185 -11.95 8.16 -17.83
C SER A 185 -10.64 7.63 -17.21
N TYR A 186 -9.70 7.24 -18.08
CA TYR A 186 -8.41 6.72 -17.64
C TYR A 186 -7.60 7.74 -16.83
N SER A 187 -7.65 9.02 -17.19
CA SER A 187 -6.98 10.11 -16.46
C SER A 187 -7.55 10.32 -15.06
N GLU A 188 -8.89 10.34 -14.92
CA GLU A 188 -9.56 10.41 -13.61
C GLU A 188 -9.21 9.22 -12.72
N ALA A 189 -9.17 8.00 -13.29
CA ALA A 189 -8.78 6.80 -12.57
C ALA A 189 -7.31 6.87 -12.11
N CYS A 190 -6.40 7.32 -12.97
CA CYS A 190 -5.00 7.55 -12.61
C CYS A 190 -4.87 8.59 -11.49
N LEU A 191 -5.57 9.71 -11.61
CA LEU A 191 -5.59 10.79 -10.61
C LEU A 191 -6.05 10.27 -9.24
N LEU A 192 -7.14 9.52 -9.21
CA LEU A 192 -7.68 8.93 -7.96
C LEU A 192 -6.65 7.99 -7.31
N VAL A 193 -5.98 7.14 -8.09
CA VAL A 193 -4.95 6.22 -7.58
C VAL A 193 -3.75 6.99 -7.03
N LEU A 194 -3.23 7.97 -7.78
CA LEU A 194 -2.06 8.77 -7.39
C LEU A 194 -2.33 9.62 -6.14
N LEU A 195 -3.50 10.24 -6.02
CA LEU A 195 -3.87 10.97 -4.81
C LEU A 195 -4.09 10.04 -3.61
N SER A 196 -4.70 8.87 -3.84
CA SER A 196 -4.83 7.87 -2.79
C SER A 196 -3.47 7.44 -2.26
N LEU A 197 -2.49 7.24 -3.16
CA LEU A 197 -1.11 6.97 -2.82
C LEU A 197 -0.47 8.13 -2.05
N ALA A 198 -0.50 9.35 -2.59
CA ALA A 198 0.07 10.54 -1.95
C ALA A 198 -0.50 10.81 -0.55
N SER A 199 -1.79 10.53 -0.36
CA SER A 199 -2.44 10.74 0.94
C SER A 199 -1.89 9.83 2.04
N LEU A 200 -1.31 8.67 1.72
CA LEU A 200 -0.78 7.74 2.72
C LEU A 200 0.29 8.38 3.61
N LYS A 201 0.98 9.43 3.14
CA LYS A 201 1.94 10.22 3.93
C LYS A 201 1.35 10.82 5.20
N TYR A 202 0.04 11.09 5.22
CA TYR A 202 -0.68 11.74 6.31
C TYR A 202 -1.46 10.78 7.20
N PHE A 203 -1.45 9.48 6.88
CA PHE A 203 -2.24 8.48 7.58
C PHE A 203 -1.40 7.30 8.05
N TYR A 204 -1.93 6.58 9.03
CA TYR A 204 -1.33 5.34 9.46
C TYR A 204 -1.70 4.19 8.52
N ALA A 205 -0.70 3.37 8.21
CA ALA A 205 -0.86 1.98 7.83
C ALA A 205 -0.90 1.14 9.11
N GLY A 206 -1.87 0.22 9.21
CA GLY A 206 -1.86 -0.83 10.21
C GLY A 206 -1.99 -0.28 11.62
N ARG A 207 -1.17 -0.79 12.55
CA ARG A 207 -1.20 -0.36 13.96
C ARG A 207 -0.27 0.82 14.23
N ARG A 208 -0.60 1.98 13.64
CA ARG A 208 0.13 3.26 13.77
C ARG A 208 1.47 3.33 13.03
N THR A 209 1.67 2.56 11.97
CA THR A 209 2.85 2.69 11.11
C THR A 209 2.71 3.89 10.18
N ARG A 210 3.69 4.80 10.17
CA ARG A 210 3.78 5.90 9.19
C ARG A 210 4.57 5.44 7.99
N ILE A 211 3.99 5.57 6.80
CA ILE A 211 4.62 5.21 5.53
C ILE A 211 4.74 6.43 4.63
N TYR A 212 5.90 6.60 4.02
CA TYR A 212 6.16 7.66 3.05
C TYR A 212 6.29 7.02 1.67
N PRO A 213 5.26 7.15 0.82
CA PRO A 213 5.31 6.60 -0.52
C PRO A 213 6.14 7.50 -1.44
N SER A 214 6.91 6.86 -2.31
CA SER A 214 7.61 7.49 -3.43
C SER A 214 7.48 6.63 -4.68
N ILE A 215 7.62 7.25 -5.85
CA ILE A 215 7.57 6.61 -7.17
C ILE A 215 8.97 6.63 -7.75
N VAL A 216 9.48 5.46 -8.11
CA VAL A 216 10.79 5.31 -8.76
C VAL A 216 10.67 5.32 -10.28
N GLY A 217 9.51 4.95 -10.81
CA GLY A 217 9.22 5.01 -12.23
C GLY A 217 7.72 4.81 -12.51
N TYR A 218 7.29 5.27 -13.68
CA TYR A 218 5.91 5.11 -14.14
C TYR A 218 5.81 4.95 -15.66
N GLU A 219 4.78 4.23 -16.09
CA GLU A 219 4.38 4.06 -17.49
C GLU A 219 2.86 4.18 -17.61
N PRO A 220 2.31 4.74 -18.70
CA PRO A 220 3.01 5.32 -19.83
C PRO A 220 3.48 6.76 -19.53
N SER A 221 4.42 7.29 -20.31
CA SER A 221 5.02 8.63 -20.10
C SER A 221 4.03 9.79 -20.25
N GLU A 222 2.96 9.54 -21.01
CA GLU A 222 1.89 10.46 -21.38
C GLU A 222 1.05 10.91 -20.18
N LEU A 223 1.17 10.23 -19.03
CA LEU A 223 0.58 10.68 -17.78
C LEU A 223 0.99 12.11 -17.41
N MET A 224 2.18 12.55 -17.83
CA MET A 224 2.69 13.91 -17.61
C MET A 224 1.97 15.00 -18.40
N LYS A 225 1.14 14.63 -19.39
CA LYS A 225 0.34 15.59 -20.17
C LYS A 225 -0.83 16.18 -19.37
N HIS A 226 -1.18 15.57 -18.24
CA HIS A 226 -2.25 16.06 -17.36
C HIS A 226 -1.66 16.83 -16.18
N ASP A 227 -1.96 18.13 -16.07
CA ASP A 227 -1.34 19.03 -15.10
C ASP A 227 -1.42 18.55 -13.64
N LEU A 228 -2.60 18.11 -13.20
CA LEU A 228 -2.78 17.61 -11.83
C LEU A 228 -1.97 16.34 -11.57
N ILE A 229 -1.93 15.42 -12.54
CA ILE A 229 -1.15 14.18 -12.44
C ILE A 229 0.34 14.50 -12.36
N LYS A 230 0.83 15.41 -13.22
CA LYS A 230 2.21 15.89 -13.21
C LYS A 230 2.60 16.44 -11.84
N ILE A 231 1.81 17.34 -11.27
CA ILE A 231 2.07 17.92 -9.93
C ILE A 231 2.20 16.83 -8.86
N ILE A 232 1.35 15.81 -8.91
CA ILE A 232 1.37 14.73 -7.91
C ILE A 232 2.57 13.81 -8.13
N LEU A 233 2.89 13.47 -9.38
CA LEU A 233 4.07 12.67 -9.74
C LEU A 233 5.36 13.36 -9.29
N ASP A 234 5.49 14.67 -9.52
CA ASP A 234 6.64 15.45 -9.08
C ASP A 234 6.79 15.45 -7.55
N LYS A 235 5.67 15.50 -6.81
CA LYS A 235 5.68 15.40 -5.33
C LYS A 235 5.95 13.99 -4.79
N LEU A 236 5.69 12.97 -5.58
CA LEU A 236 5.91 11.57 -5.22
C LEU A 236 7.25 11.05 -5.75
N LYS A 237 7.98 11.81 -6.54
CA LYS A 237 9.27 11.39 -7.08
C LYS A 237 10.25 11.16 -5.93
N ARG A 238 10.94 10.00 -5.97
CA ARG A 238 12.04 9.70 -5.06
C ARG A 238 13.28 10.51 -5.40
#